data_AF-A0A9P8IDT0-F1
#
_entry.id   AF-A0A9P8IDT0-F1
#
_cell.length_a   1.000
_cell.length_b   1.000
_cell.length_c   1.000
_cell.angle_alpha   90.00
_cell.angle_beta   90.00
_cell.angle_gamma   90.00
#
_symmetry.space_group_name_H-M   'P 1'
#
loop_
_entity.id
_entity.type
_entity.pdbx_description
1 polymer ?
#
loop_
_entity_poly.entity_id
_entity_poly.type
_entity_poly.pdbx_seq_one_letter_code
_entity_poly.pdbx_strand_id
1 'polypeptide(L)'
;VLIRGSAKRTRELFAADFGLPSTLSSSNSSYANPPTQPTPQLPIDISDRAGLTARMRAEYDDVRELPAALAAKQASAANAAAAARRKKLKTDEAQPSDPKMAKLIEGIPSRSDDDASAGGSSMALTVRAKGAGAGANNGIPQRSLPSSTSLVRKQTVQQVKPDWHAPWKLMRVISGHLGWVRSLAVEPGNQWFASGAGDRTIKIWDLAAGSLRLTLTGHISTVRGLAVSPRHPYLFSCGEDKMVKCWDLETNKVIRHYHGHLSGVYTLSLHPTLDVLVTGGRDGVARVWDLRTRSNIHVLSGHKGTVSDVKCQEADPQVISASLDSTVRLWDLAAGKTMCVLTHHKKGVRALAIHPKEFTFASGSTGSIKQWKCPEGAFMQNFDGHNAIINTLSVNEDNVLFSGGKRNKPPPSPLSHIPTSADVD
;
A
#
# COMPACT_ATOMS: atom_id res chain seq x y z
N VAL A 1 -40.97 9.19 -20.84
CA VAL A 1 -41.76 7.95 -20.58
C VAL A 1 -41.09 6.66 -21.07
N LEU A 2 -40.11 6.69 -22.00
CA LEU A 2 -39.48 5.47 -22.56
C LEU A 2 -38.36 4.78 -21.76
N ILE A 3 -38.02 5.24 -20.54
CA ILE A 3 -36.86 4.73 -19.77
C ILE A 3 -37.22 3.58 -18.79
N ARG A 4 -38.52 3.32 -18.53
CA ARG A 4 -38.96 2.24 -17.61
C ARG A 4 -39.04 0.84 -18.23
N GLY A 5 -38.69 0.66 -19.51
CA GLY A 5 -38.77 -0.62 -20.21
C GLY A 5 -37.57 -1.56 -20.03
N SER A 6 -36.36 -1.02 -19.82
CA SER A 6 -35.12 -1.83 -19.88
C SER A 6 -34.94 -2.77 -18.67
N ALA A 7 -35.25 -2.29 -17.46
CA ALA A 7 -35.08 -3.04 -16.22
C ALA A 7 -36.08 -4.20 -15.99
N LYS A 8 -37.10 -4.36 -16.84
CA LYS A 8 -38.03 -5.50 -16.79
C LYS A 8 -37.54 -6.69 -17.62
N ARG A 9 -37.02 -6.47 -18.84
CA ARG A 9 -36.59 -7.56 -19.73
C ARG A 9 -35.44 -8.39 -19.18
N THR A 10 -34.53 -7.78 -18.41
CA THR A 10 -33.45 -8.51 -17.74
C THR A 10 -33.94 -9.40 -16.59
N ARG A 11 -35.17 -9.23 -16.09
CA ARG A 11 -35.72 -10.05 -15.00
C ARG A 11 -36.46 -11.30 -15.51
N GLU A 12 -37.03 -11.24 -16.69
CA GLU A 12 -37.77 -12.35 -17.33
C GLU A 12 -36.81 -13.36 -18.02
N LEU A 13 -35.68 -12.89 -18.55
CA LEU A 13 -34.68 -13.74 -19.23
C LEU A 13 -33.84 -14.64 -18.30
N PHE A 14 -33.83 -14.40 -16.99
CA PHE A 14 -33.06 -15.20 -16.01
C PHE A 14 -33.93 -16.05 -15.08
N ALA A 15 -35.23 -16.17 -15.34
CA ALA A 15 -36.19 -16.87 -14.48
C ALA A 15 -36.76 -18.17 -15.08
N ALA A 16 -36.42 -18.53 -16.32
CA ALA A 16 -37.14 -19.55 -17.10
C ALA A 16 -36.64 -21.00 -16.93
N ASP A 17 -35.38 -21.22 -16.54
CA ASP A 17 -34.71 -22.53 -16.67
C ASP A 17 -34.41 -23.25 -15.35
N PHE A 18 -35.38 -23.35 -14.44
CA PHE A 18 -35.35 -24.36 -13.37
C PHE A 18 -36.68 -25.10 -13.27
N GLY A 19 -36.66 -26.39 -13.61
CA GLY A 19 -37.83 -27.22 -13.75
C GLY A 19 -38.52 -27.59 -12.43
N LEU A 20 -39.84 -27.68 -12.49
CA LEU A 20 -40.69 -28.36 -11.51
C LEU A 20 -40.53 -29.88 -11.64
N PRO A 21 -40.90 -30.62 -10.58
CA PRO A 21 -41.97 -31.60 -10.79
C PRO A 21 -43.21 -31.32 -9.92
N SER A 22 -44.36 -31.52 -10.55
CA SER A 22 -45.75 -31.47 -10.04
C SER A 22 -46.00 -32.45 -8.88
N THR A 23 -46.77 -32.10 -7.83
CA THR A 23 -48.20 -32.48 -7.57
C THR A 23 -48.45 -32.42 -6.03
N LEU A 24 -49.65 -32.39 -5.42
CA LEU A 24 -51.02 -31.92 -5.79
C LEU A 24 -51.87 -31.74 -4.50
N SER A 25 -52.57 -30.60 -4.34
CA SER A 25 -53.75 -30.39 -3.44
C SER A 25 -53.51 -30.52 -1.90
N SER A 26 -54.28 -29.91 -0.97
CA SER A 26 -55.58 -29.18 -1.05
C SER A 26 -55.79 -28.18 0.12
N SER A 27 -56.75 -27.25 -0.09
CA SER A 27 -57.68 -26.61 0.89
C SER A 27 -57.20 -25.72 2.07
N ASN A 28 -57.61 -24.44 2.00
CA ASN A 28 -58.07 -23.51 3.05
C ASN A 28 -58.08 -23.95 4.53
N SER A 29 -57.55 -23.09 5.43
CA SER A 29 -58.39 -22.10 6.15
C SER A 29 -57.57 -21.03 6.89
N SER A 30 -58.22 -19.91 7.21
CA SER A 30 -57.74 -18.83 8.08
C SER A 30 -57.52 -19.25 9.55
N TYR A 31 -56.57 -18.62 10.26
CA TYR A 31 -56.76 -17.90 11.54
C TYR A 31 -55.44 -17.23 11.97
N ALA A 32 -55.48 -16.28 12.92
CA ALA A 32 -54.35 -15.42 13.28
C ALA A 32 -53.90 -15.61 14.74
N ASN A 33 -52.56 -15.56 14.97
CA ASN A 33 -51.78 -15.15 16.18
C ASN A 33 -52.20 -15.66 17.59
N PRO A 34 -51.28 -15.86 18.58
CA PRO A 34 -50.06 -15.04 18.85
C PRO A 34 -48.80 -15.89 19.28
N PRO A 35 -47.68 -15.30 19.78
CA PRO A 35 -46.38 -15.99 19.82
C PRO A 35 -46.01 -16.65 21.17
N THR A 36 -45.15 -17.67 21.13
CA THR A 36 -44.47 -18.28 22.30
C THR A 36 -43.01 -18.68 22.01
N GLN A 37 -42.25 -18.92 23.09
CA GLN A 37 -40.78 -18.94 23.19
C GLN A 37 -40.05 -20.16 22.57
N PRO A 38 -38.72 -20.09 22.35
CA PRO A 38 -37.97 -21.10 21.61
C PRO A 38 -37.59 -22.35 22.42
N THR A 39 -37.66 -23.51 21.77
CA THR A 39 -37.14 -24.81 22.25
C THR A 39 -35.80 -25.19 21.60
N PRO A 40 -34.98 -26.05 22.23
CA PRO A 40 -33.55 -26.18 21.94
C PRO A 40 -33.22 -27.03 20.70
N GLN A 41 -32.08 -26.72 20.06
CA GLN A 41 -31.53 -27.47 18.94
C GLN A 41 -30.81 -28.76 19.41
N LEU A 42 -31.00 -29.85 18.67
CA LEU A 42 -30.24 -31.09 18.86
C LEU A 42 -28.80 -30.95 18.34
N PRO A 43 -27.80 -31.64 18.92
CA PRO A 43 -26.40 -31.52 18.51
C PRO A 43 -26.16 -32.15 17.13
N ILE A 44 -25.40 -31.44 16.28
CA ILE A 44 -24.98 -31.92 14.95
C ILE A 44 -23.87 -32.99 15.09
N ASP A 45 -23.95 -34.00 14.23
CA ASP A 45 -23.23 -35.27 14.30
C ASP A 45 -21.70 -35.19 14.50
N ILE A 46 -21.25 -35.88 15.55
CA ILE A 46 -19.83 -36.09 15.89
C ILE A 46 -19.20 -37.15 14.95
N SER A 47 -20.00 -38.08 14.43
CA SER A 47 -19.60 -39.16 13.51
C SER A 47 -19.02 -38.63 12.19
N ASP A 48 -19.70 -37.68 11.55
CA ASP A 48 -19.28 -37.15 10.24
C ASP A 48 -17.93 -36.42 10.32
N ARG A 49 -17.70 -35.72 11.43
CA ARG A 49 -16.43 -35.04 11.70
C ARG A 49 -15.30 -36.03 11.99
N ALA A 50 -15.59 -37.15 12.65
CA ALA A 50 -14.61 -38.22 12.85
C ALA A 50 -14.21 -38.86 11.50
N GLY A 51 -15.20 -39.21 10.67
CA GLY A 51 -14.98 -39.80 9.34
C GLY A 51 -14.12 -38.90 8.42
N LEU A 52 -14.40 -37.60 8.37
CA LEU A 52 -13.63 -36.67 7.54
C LEU A 52 -12.16 -36.57 7.99
N THR A 53 -11.89 -36.54 9.31
CA THR A 53 -10.52 -36.45 9.83
C THR A 53 -9.75 -37.76 9.76
N ALA A 54 -10.42 -38.91 9.71
CA ALA A 54 -9.76 -40.18 9.41
C ALA A 54 -9.31 -40.22 7.94
N ARG A 55 -10.18 -39.82 7.01
CA ARG A 55 -9.91 -39.76 5.57
C ARG A 55 -8.76 -38.79 5.23
N MET A 56 -8.77 -37.60 5.83
CA MET A 56 -7.68 -36.63 5.67
C MET A 56 -6.34 -37.10 6.22
N ARG A 57 -6.29 -37.95 7.27
CA ARG A 57 -5.01 -38.51 7.75
C ARG A 57 -4.47 -39.57 6.79
N ALA A 58 -5.34 -40.46 6.31
CA ALA A 58 -4.97 -41.50 5.35
C ALA A 58 -4.43 -40.92 4.03
N GLU A 59 -4.99 -39.83 3.52
CA GLU A 59 -4.53 -39.17 2.28
C GLU A 59 -3.23 -38.34 2.46
N TYR A 60 -2.81 -38.03 3.69
CA TYR A 60 -1.65 -37.15 3.96
C TYR A 60 -0.42 -37.84 4.54
N ASP A 61 -0.51 -39.08 5.04
CA ASP A 61 0.69 -39.78 5.55
C ASP A 61 1.72 -40.04 4.44
N ASP A 62 1.30 -40.38 3.22
CA ASP A 62 2.18 -40.55 2.04
C ASP A 62 2.86 -39.24 1.58
N VAL A 63 2.38 -38.07 2.03
CA VAL A 63 2.87 -36.74 1.62
C VAL A 63 3.90 -36.17 2.61
N ARG A 64 4.14 -36.85 3.74
CA ARG A 64 5.14 -36.42 4.73
C ARG A 64 6.58 -36.58 4.25
N GLU A 65 6.86 -37.56 3.41
CA GLU A 65 8.20 -37.81 2.88
C GLU A 65 8.36 -37.25 1.46
N LEU A 66 9.31 -36.31 1.30
CA LEU A 66 9.64 -35.76 0.00
C LEU A 66 10.25 -36.85 -0.90
N PRO A 67 9.73 -37.10 -2.11
CA PRO A 67 10.29 -38.09 -3.02
C PRO A 67 11.80 -37.87 -3.23
N ALA A 68 12.59 -38.95 -3.21
CA ALA A 68 14.06 -38.88 -3.15
C ALA A 68 14.70 -37.97 -4.22
N ALA A 69 14.09 -37.86 -5.41
CA ALA A 69 14.55 -36.97 -6.48
C ALA A 69 14.42 -35.47 -6.14
N LEU A 70 13.42 -35.06 -5.35
CA LEU A 70 13.28 -33.68 -4.85
C LEU A 70 14.19 -33.41 -3.65
N ALA A 71 14.32 -34.37 -2.73
CA ALA A 71 15.29 -34.29 -1.64
C ALA A 71 16.74 -34.14 -2.16
N ALA A 72 17.12 -34.93 -3.16
CA ALA A 72 18.42 -34.83 -3.83
C ALA A 72 18.62 -33.48 -4.54
N LYS A 73 17.58 -32.90 -5.16
CA LYS A 73 17.64 -31.56 -5.75
C LYS A 73 17.78 -30.45 -4.69
N GLN A 74 17.13 -30.58 -3.54
CA GLN A 74 17.31 -29.62 -2.44
C GLN A 74 18.71 -29.73 -1.82
N ALA A 75 19.23 -30.95 -1.63
CA ALA A 75 20.59 -31.17 -1.15
C ALA A 75 21.66 -30.63 -2.12
N SER A 76 21.49 -30.82 -3.44
CA SER A 76 22.41 -30.26 -4.44
C SER A 76 22.35 -28.73 -4.50
N ALA A 77 21.16 -28.14 -4.35
CA ALA A 77 20.99 -26.69 -4.27
C ALA A 77 21.62 -26.09 -2.98
N ALA A 78 21.49 -26.78 -1.84
CA ALA A 78 22.14 -26.39 -0.59
C ALA A 78 23.67 -26.45 -0.70
N ASN A 79 24.22 -27.51 -1.30
CA ASN A 79 25.65 -27.66 -1.55
C ASN A 79 26.18 -26.62 -2.54
N ALA A 80 25.42 -26.27 -3.59
CA ALA A 80 25.77 -25.19 -4.51
C ALA A 80 25.78 -23.81 -3.79
N ALA A 81 24.81 -23.55 -2.91
CA ALA A 81 24.78 -22.33 -2.10
C ALA A 81 25.94 -22.26 -1.08
N ALA A 82 26.32 -23.39 -0.48
CA ALA A 82 27.48 -23.50 0.40
C ALA A 82 28.81 -23.28 -0.34
N ALA A 83 28.94 -23.85 -1.55
CA ALA A 83 30.09 -23.63 -2.42
C ALA A 83 30.21 -22.17 -2.89
N ALA A 84 29.08 -21.51 -3.21
CA ALA A 84 29.05 -20.08 -3.53
C ALA A 84 29.46 -19.21 -2.32
N ARG A 85 29.02 -19.57 -1.10
CA ARG A 85 29.48 -18.92 0.15
C ARG A 85 30.97 -19.11 0.40
N ARG A 86 31.51 -20.32 0.21
CA ARG A 86 32.95 -20.60 0.34
C ARG A 86 33.79 -19.87 -0.71
N LYS A 87 33.33 -19.80 -1.97
CA LYS A 87 33.97 -18.94 -2.98
C LYS A 87 33.96 -17.48 -2.56
N LYS A 88 32.85 -16.97 -2.01
CA LYS A 88 32.76 -15.58 -1.55
C LYS A 88 33.74 -15.25 -0.43
N LEU A 89 33.85 -16.10 0.62
CA LEU A 89 34.88 -15.92 1.65
C LEU A 89 36.30 -15.96 1.06
N LYS A 90 36.57 -16.87 0.12
CA LYS A 90 37.89 -17.01 -0.51
C LYS A 90 38.24 -15.86 -1.48
N THR A 91 37.31 -14.94 -1.75
CA THR A 91 37.58 -13.69 -2.48
C THR A 91 37.95 -12.54 -1.53
N ASP A 92 37.60 -12.64 -0.24
CA ASP A 92 37.89 -11.62 0.78
C ASP A 92 39.28 -11.83 1.45
N GLU A 93 39.98 -12.92 1.13
CA GLU A 93 41.37 -13.22 1.56
C GLU A 93 42.38 -13.19 0.39
N ALA A 94 42.28 -12.19 -0.48
CA ALA A 94 43.28 -11.90 -1.51
C ALA A 94 43.94 -10.53 -1.27
N GLN A 95 45.25 -10.45 -1.53
CA GLN A 95 46.13 -9.36 -1.08
C GLN A 95 45.76 -7.96 -1.61
N PRO A 96 46.03 -6.87 -0.84
CA PRO A 96 45.80 -5.51 -1.28
C PRO A 96 46.89 -5.03 -2.25
N SER A 97 46.53 -4.84 -3.52
CA SER A 97 47.39 -4.20 -4.51
C SER A 97 47.11 -2.70 -4.61
N ASP A 98 47.72 -1.87 -3.76
CA ASP A 98 47.93 -0.44 -4.08
C ASP A 98 49.03 0.22 -3.20
N PRO A 99 50.14 0.73 -3.78
CA PRO A 99 51.34 1.15 -3.04
C PRO A 99 51.23 2.51 -2.34
N LYS A 100 50.05 3.14 -2.28
CA LYS A 100 49.81 4.42 -1.60
C LYS A 100 49.26 4.29 -0.17
N MET A 101 48.70 3.14 0.21
CA MET A 101 48.16 2.92 1.56
C MET A 101 49.26 2.55 2.58
N ALA A 102 50.35 1.91 2.12
CA ALA A 102 51.43 1.41 2.97
C ALA A 102 52.20 2.53 3.72
N LYS A 103 52.31 3.73 3.14
CA LYS A 103 53.07 4.85 3.73
C LYS A 103 52.33 5.63 4.83
N LEU A 104 51.13 5.21 5.23
CA LEU A 104 50.36 5.86 6.31
C LEU A 104 50.28 5.02 7.60
N ILE A 105 50.85 3.80 7.59
CA ILE A 105 50.78 2.84 8.70
C ILE A 105 52.15 2.71 9.43
N GLU A 106 53.21 3.31 8.89
CA GLU A 106 54.59 3.22 9.37
C GLU A 106 54.97 4.33 10.41
N GLY A 107 53.97 5.01 10.97
CA GLY A 107 54.14 6.25 11.76
C GLY A 107 53.67 6.21 13.21
N ILE A 108 53.46 5.02 13.80
CA ILE A 108 52.96 4.86 15.17
C ILE A 108 53.91 3.99 15.99
N PRO A 109 54.66 4.54 16.97
CA PRO A 109 55.47 3.74 17.87
C PRO A 109 54.60 3.05 18.92
N SER A 110 54.83 1.76 19.13
CA SER A 110 54.26 1.00 20.25
C SER A 110 54.82 1.50 21.59
N ARG A 111 53.95 1.68 22.58
CA ARG A 111 54.34 1.74 24.00
C ARG A 111 53.67 0.59 24.74
N SER A 112 54.47 -0.13 25.52
CA SER A 112 54.03 -1.13 26.48
C SER A 112 53.35 -0.48 27.68
N ASP A 113 52.52 -1.26 28.36
CA ASP A 113 51.90 -0.89 29.63
C ASP A 113 52.98 -0.60 30.70
N ASP A 114 52.83 0.52 31.40
CA ASP A 114 52.92 0.60 32.86
C ASP A 114 52.46 1.99 33.35
N ASP A 115 52.08 2.02 34.62
CA ASP A 115 51.69 3.16 35.46
C ASP A 115 50.32 3.84 35.29
N ALA A 116 49.84 4.32 36.43
CA ALA A 116 48.43 4.65 36.68
C ALA A 116 48.15 6.15 36.85
N SER A 117 46.85 6.46 36.98
CA SER A 117 46.26 7.65 37.61
C SER A 117 46.01 8.92 36.77
N ALA A 118 45.09 9.73 37.32
CA ALA A 118 44.69 11.09 36.94
C ALA A 118 43.97 11.29 35.59
N GLY A 119 42.72 11.74 35.67
CA GLY A 119 41.93 12.16 34.51
C GLY A 119 42.29 13.57 34.01
N GLY A 120 42.11 13.82 32.72
CA GLY A 120 42.33 15.12 32.08
C GLY A 120 41.12 15.62 31.31
N SER A 121 40.28 16.46 31.95
CA SER A 121 39.26 17.25 31.25
C SER A 121 39.82 18.62 30.86
N SER A 122 39.83 18.96 29.57
CA SER A 122 40.19 20.28 29.02
C SER A 122 39.90 20.30 27.51
N MET A 123 39.41 21.37 26.86
CA MET A 123 38.98 22.70 27.31
C MET A 123 37.78 23.19 26.49
N ALA A 124 36.92 24.02 27.10
CA ALA A 124 36.05 24.95 26.37
C ALA A 124 35.99 26.27 27.14
N LEU A 125 36.46 27.37 26.53
CA LEU A 125 36.53 28.67 27.17
C LEU A 125 35.15 29.34 27.28
N THR A 126 34.72 29.68 28.50
CA THR A 126 33.72 30.72 28.74
C THR A 126 34.38 32.02 29.20
N VAL A 127 34.27 33.07 28.37
CA VAL A 127 34.72 34.43 28.68
C VAL A 127 33.91 34.99 29.85
N ARG A 128 34.58 35.54 30.87
CA ARG A 128 33.94 36.27 31.97
C ARG A 128 34.71 37.55 32.26
N ALA A 129 34.19 38.68 31.78
CA ALA A 129 34.77 39.99 32.05
C ALA A 129 34.42 40.47 33.47
N LYS A 130 35.42 40.97 34.18
CA LYS A 130 35.28 41.62 35.51
C LYS A 130 34.72 43.03 35.35
N GLY A 131 33.91 43.45 36.31
CA GLY A 131 33.62 44.86 36.59
C GLY A 131 33.30 45.00 38.08
N ALA A 132 34.18 45.64 38.85
CA ALA A 132 34.00 45.87 40.28
C ALA A 132 34.67 47.18 40.70
N GLY A 133 33.96 47.95 41.53
CA GLY A 133 34.36 49.25 42.08
C GLY A 133 33.39 50.37 41.65
N ALA A 134 33.05 51.33 42.49
CA ALA A 134 33.19 51.46 43.95
C ALA A 134 32.26 52.60 44.44
N GLY A 135 31.90 52.65 45.73
CA GLY A 135 31.44 53.90 46.38
C GLY A 135 30.03 53.94 46.97
N ALA A 136 29.96 53.75 48.29
CA ALA A 136 29.23 54.52 49.31
C ALA A 136 27.69 54.79 49.29
N ASN A 137 27.17 54.75 50.52
CA ASN A 137 26.00 55.41 51.11
C ASN A 137 24.60 54.74 51.20
N ASN A 138 24.07 54.88 52.42
CA ASN A 138 22.84 54.36 53.02
C ASN A 138 21.53 54.51 52.23
N GLY A 139 20.64 53.51 52.36
CA GLY A 139 19.21 53.64 52.04
C GLY A 139 18.43 52.32 52.06
N ILE A 140 17.61 52.11 53.10
CA ILE A 140 16.52 51.09 53.18
C ILE A 140 15.21 51.88 52.96
N PRO A 141 14.21 51.44 52.15
CA PRO A 141 13.54 50.14 52.31
C PRO A 141 13.10 49.37 51.05
N GLN A 142 12.61 48.15 51.28
CA GLN A 142 11.87 47.33 50.32
C GLN A 142 10.57 47.99 49.82
N ARG A 143 10.11 47.64 48.61
CA ARG A 143 8.83 46.91 48.35
C ARG A 143 8.59 46.60 46.86
N SER A 144 7.82 45.53 46.61
CA SER A 144 7.04 45.18 45.40
C SER A 144 7.74 44.99 44.05
N LEU A 145 7.78 43.72 43.60
CA LEU A 145 6.88 43.20 42.54
C LEU A 145 7.02 41.66 42.48
N PRO A 146 5.92 40.87 42.56
CA PRO A 146 6.02 39.42 42.40
C PRO A 146 6.26 39.08 40.93
N SER A 147 7.37 38.39 40.63
CA SER A 147 7.63 37.87 39.30
C SER A 147 6.51 36.91 38.89
N SER A 148 5.73 37.30 37.90
CA SER A 148 4.73 36.44 37.28
C SER A 148 5.43 35.26 36.63
N THR A 149 5.42 34.11 37.32
CA THR A 149 5.77 32.82 36.75
C THR A 149 4.74 32.49 35.68
N SER A 150 5.00 32.95 34.46
CA SER A 150 4.19 32.64 33.30
C SER A 150 4.12 31.13 33.16
N LEU A 151 2.94 30.57 33.44
CA LEU A 151 2.66 29.15 33.27
C LEU A 151 2.75 28.86 31.78
N VAL A 152 3.95 28.48 31.32
CA VAL A 152 4.17 27.89 30.01
C VAL A 152 3.32 26.62 29.99
N ARG A 153 2.13 26.74 29.39
CA ARG A 153 1.21 25.63 29.19
C ARG A 153 1.91 24.62 28.31
N LYS A 154 2.58 23.65 28.93
CA LYS A 154 3.08 22.46 28.24
C LYS A 154 1.91 21.92 27.43
N GLN A 155 2.02 22.02 26.11
CA GLN A 155 1.00 21.53 25.20
C GLN A 155 0.99 20.02 25.36
N THR A 156 0.09 19.52 26.20
CA THR A 156 -0.10 18.11 26.42
C THR A 156 -0.57 17.52 25.10
N VAL A 157 0.34 16.84 24.41
CA VAL A 157 0.01 16.01 23.25
C VAL A 157 -0.93 14.94 23.77
N GLN A 158 -2.24 15.18 23.64
CA GLN A 158 -3.24 14.17 23.92
C GLN A 158 -3.01 13.04 22.94
N GLN A 159 -2.48 11.93 23.44
CA GLN A 159 -2.41 10.69 22.69
C GLN A 159 -3.85 10.25 22.45
N VAL A 160 -4.33 10.48 21.23
CA VAL A 160 -5.66 10.01 20.81
C VAL A 160 -5.64 8.49 20.92
N LYS A 161 -6.52 7.95 21.78
CA LYS A 161 -6.69 6.51 21.90
C LYS A 161 -7.16 5.99 20.54
N PRO A 162 -6.45 5.02 19.91
CA PRO A 162 -6.87 4.50 18.62
C PRO A 162 -8.21 3.77 18.76
N ASP A 163 -9.07 3.94 17.77
CA ASP A 163 -10.29 3.16 17.65
C ASP A 163 -9.95 1.69 17.38
N TRP A 164 -10.73 0.79 17.98
CA TRP A 164 -10.52 -0.63 17.81
C TRP A 164 -11.17 -1.10 16.50
N HIS A 165 -10.38 -1.79 15.67
CA HIS A 165 -10.85 -2.43 14.44
C HIS A 165 -10.58 -3.94 14.50
N ALA A 166 -11.52 -4.72 13.96
CA ALA A 166 -11.39 -6.17 13.91
C ALA A 166 -10.21 -6.62 13.02
N PRO A 167 -9.48 -7.69 13.39
CA PRO A 167 -8.36 -8.20 12.61
C PRO A 167 -8.84 -8.86 11.31
N TRP A 168 -8.09 -8.63 10.23
CA TRP A 168 -8.38 -9.20 8.91
C TRP A 168 -7.96 -10.68 8.83
N LYS A 169 -8.81 -11.51 8.22
CA LYS A 169 -8.50 -12.92 7.90
C LYS A 169 -8.62 -13.17 6.39
N LEU A 170 -7.78 -14.06 5.86
CA LEU A 170 -7.85 -14.49 4.46
C LEU A 170 -9.14 -15.31 4.27
N MET A 171 -10.01 -14.85 3.36
CA MET A 171 -11.29 -15.51 3.06
C MET A 171 -11.28 -16.35 1.78
N ARG A 172 -10.57 -15.89 0.74
CA ARG A 172 -10.55 -16.53 -0.58
C ARG A 172 -9.21 -16.28 -1.27
N VAL A 173 -8.70 -17.27 -1.99
CA VAL A 173 -7.58 -17.15 -2.93
C VAL A 173 -8.13 -17.39 -4.32
N ILE A 174 -7.97 -16.42 -5.23
CA ILE A 174 -8.41 -16.53 -6.62
C ILE A 174 -7.15 -16.70 -7.48
N SER A 175 -7.11 -17.77 -8.27
CA SER A 175 -6.01 -18.07 -9.20
C SER A 175 -6.52 -18.08 -10.64
N GLY A 176 -5.66 -17.80 -11.62
CA GLY A 176 -5.99 -17.81 -13.04
C GLY A 176 -5.31 -16.75 -13.90
N HIS A 177 -4.50 -15.86 -13.30
CA HIS A 177 -3.53 -15.04 -14.05
C HIS A 177 -2.22 -15.79 -14.24
N LEU A 178 -1.56 -15.59 -15.38
CA LEU A 178 -0.29 -16.24 -15.75
C LEU A 178 0.93 -15.37 -15.42
N GLY A 179 0.72 -14.16 -14.90
CA GLY A 179 1.78 -13.23 -14.51
C GLY A 179 1.38 -12.41 -13.28
N TRP A 180 2.30 -11.57 -12.80
CA TRP A 180 2.05 -10.73 -11.62
C TRP A 180 0.87 -9.80 -11.86
N VAL A 181 -0.15 -9.87 -11.00
CA VAL A 181 -1.23 -8.87 -10.95
C VAL A 181 -0.64 -7.53 -10.51
N ARG A 182 -0.89 -6.48 -11.28
CA ARG A 182 -0.31 -5.14 -11.08
C ARG A 182 -1.34 -4.11 -10.63
N SER A 183 -2.59 -4.27 -11.04
CA SER A 183 -3.70 -3.37 -10.73
C SER A 183 -4.99 -4.14 -10.46
N LEU A 184 -5.83 -3.55 -9.63
CA LEU A 184 -7.19 -3.98 -9.32
C LEU A 184 -8.09 -2.74 -9.38
N ALA A 185 -9.30 -2.89 -9.90
CA ALA A 185 -10.35 -1.87 -9.84
C ALA A 185 -11.69 -2.56 -9.58
N VAL A 186 -12.45 -2.07 -8.59
CA VAL A 186 -13.78 -2.59 -8.24
C VAL A 186 -14.84 -1.78 -8.99
N GLU A 187 -15.92 -2.44 -9.41
CA GLU A 187 -17.07 -1.76 -10.00
C GLU A 187 -17.95 -1.11 -8.90
N PRO A 188 -18.47 0.12 -9.07
CA PRO A 188 -19.17 0.85 -8.00
C PRO A 188 -20.42 0.17 -7.40
N GLY A 189 -21.14 -0.62 -8.20
CA GLY A 189 -22.24 -1.50 -7.77
C GLY A 189 -21.81 -2.80 -7.10
N ASN A 190 -20.50 -2.98 -6.87
CA ASN A 190 -19.86 -4.12 -6.20
C ASN A 190 -20.19 -5.51 -6.79
N GLN A 191 -20.62 -5.58 -8.05
CA GLN A 191 -20.99 -6.87 -8.68
C GLN A 191 -19.76 -7.65 -9.17
N TRP A 192 -18.73 -6.94 -9.61
CA TRP A 192 -17.51 -7.51 -10.16
C TRP A 192 -16.30 -6.61 -9.90
N PHE A 193 -15.11 -7.15 -10.12
CA PHE A 193 -13.87 -6.38 -10.12
C PHE A 193 -12.98 -6.80 -11.29
N ALA A 194 -12.19 -5.86 -11.79
CA ALA A 194 -11.22 -6.08 -12.86
C ALA A 194 -9.80 -6.16 -12.29
N SER A 195 -8.99 -7.08 -12.82
CA SER A 195 -7.58 -7.24 -12.50
C SER A 195 -6.72 -7.17 -13.76
N GLY A 196 -5.63 -6.41 -13.69
CA GLY A 196 -4.67 -6.22 -14.77
C GLY A 196 -3.34 -6.85 -14.40
N ALA A 197 -2.77 -7.67 -15.29
CA ALA A 197 -1.58 -8.45 -14.98
C ALA A 197 -0.46 -8.37 -16.02
N GLY A 198 0.68 -8.95 -15.65
CA GLY A 198 1.85 -9.11 -16.51
C GLY A 198 1.64 -10.04 -17.71
N ASP A 199 0.57 -10.84 -17.72
CA ASP A 199 0.18 -11.69 -18.86
C ASP A 199 -0.44 -10.90 -20.05
N ARG A 200 -0.58 -9.57 -19.90
CA ARG A 200 -1.16 -8.62 -20.86
C ARG A 200 -2.69 -8.70 -20.99
N THR A 201 -3.33 -9.47 -20.11
CA THR A 201 -4.79 -9.60 -20.04
C THR A 201 -5.38 -8.75 -18.92
N ILE A 202 -6.65 -8.37 -19.11
CA ILE A 202 -7.49 -7.83 -18.05
C ILE A 202 -8.58 -8.86 -17.80
N LYS A 203 -8.71 -9.34 -16.57
CA LYS A 203 -9.74 -10.32 -16.19
C LYS A 203 -10.81 -9.65 -15.35
N ILE A 204 -12.07 -9.91 -15.68
CA ILE A 204 -13.23 -9.47 -14.88
C ILE A 204 -13.72 -10.67 -14.09
N TRP A 205 -13.84 -10.50 -12.78
CA TRP A 205 -14.22 -11.52 -11.83
C TRP A 205 -15.50 -11.14 -11.11
N ASP A 206 -16.33 -12.12 -10.82
CA ASP A 206 -17.45 -11.98 -9.90
C ASP A 206 -16.93 -11.66 -8.49
N LEU A 207 -17.45 -10.61 -7.85
CA LEU A 207 -17.01 -10.23 -6.51
C LEU A 207 -17.55 -11.20 -5.44
N ALA A 208 -18.79 -11.65 -5.59
CA ALA A 208 -19.44 -12.56 -4.66
C ALA A 208 -18.92 -13.99 -4.80
N ALA A 209 -18.88 -14.53 -6.02
CA ALA A 209 -18.45 -15.90 -6.29
C ALA A 209 -16.91 -16.06 -6.41
N GLY A 210 -16.20 -15.04 -6.90
CA GLY A 210 -14.78 -15.14 -7.25
C GLY A 210 -14.51 -15.88 -8.58
N SER A 211 -15.55 -16.14 -9.38
CA SER A 211 -15.45 -16.80 -10.68
C SER A 211 -14.98 -15.83 -11.77
N LEU A 212 -14.28 -16.34 -12.77
CA LEU A 212 -13.88 -15.57 -13.95
C LEU A 212 -15.11 -15.36 -14.85
N ARG A 213 -15.51 -14.11 -15.08
CA ARG A 213 -16.62 -13.76 -15.98
C ARG A 213 -16.14 -13.46 -17.40
N LEU A 214 -15.04 -12.72 -17.54
CA LEU A 214 -14.52 -12.30 -18.85
C LEU A 214 -12.99 -12.16 -18.84
N THR A 215 -12.35 -12.44 -19.97
CA THR A 215 -10.94 -12.07 -20.21
C THR A 215 -10.86 -11.12 -21.41
N LEU A 216 -10.50 -9.87 -21.16
CA LEU A 216 -10.25 -8.86 -22.16
C LEU A 216 -8.77 -8.92 -22.58
N THR A 217 -8.53 -9.14 -23.88
CA THR A 217 -7.20 -9.21 -24.49
C THR A 217 -7.00 -8.03 -25.43
N GLY A 218 -5.83 -7.37 -25.36
CA GLY A 218 -5.51 -6.33 -26.33
C GLY A 218 -4.33 -5.42 -25.96
N HIS A 219 -3.83 -5.44 -24.73
CA HIS A 219 -2.54 -4.81 -24.43
C HIS A 219 -1.38 -5.65 -24.99
N ILE A 220 -0.30 -4.97 -25.39
CA ILE A 220 0.89 -5.63 -25.96
C ILE A 220 1.91 -5.95 -24.86
N SER A 221 1.89 -5.19 -23.77
CA SER A 221 2.77 -5.35 -22.60
C SER A 221 1.95 -5.40 -21.30
N THR A 222 2.63 -5.42 -20.15
CA THR A 222 2.00 -5.56 -18.84
C THR A 222 0.98 -4.45 -18.60
N VAL A 223 -0.22 -4.82 -18.14
CA VAL A 223 -1.21 -3.85 -17.67
C VAL A 223 -0.75 -3.35 -16.30
N ARG A 224 -0.83 -2.04 -16.07
CA ARG A 224 -0.22 -1.36 -14.92
C ARG A 224 -1.21 -0.61 -14.06
N GLY A 225 -2.21 0.02 -14.67
CA GLY A 225 -3.31 0.71 -14.00
C GLY A 225 -4.64 0.26 -14.58
N LEU A 226 -5.67 0.29 -13.74
CA LEU A 226 -7.07 0.08 -14.10
C LEU A 226 -7.92 1.10 -13.33
N ALA A 227 -8.97 1.63 -13.96
CA ALA A 227 -10.06 2.30 -13.28
C ALA A 227 -11.38 2.04 -14.01
N VAL A 228 -12.44 1.81 -13.25
CA VAL A 228 -13.82 1.77 -13.75
C VAL A 228 -14.40 3.18 -13.61
N SER A 229 -15.12 3.67 -14.63
CA SER A 229 -15.85 4.93 -14.49
C SER A 229 -17.14 4.73 -13.71
N PRO A 230 -17.45 5.57 -12.71
CA PRO A 230 -18.74 5.52 -12.02
C PRO A 230 -19.88 6.21 -12.77
N ARG A 231 -19.57 6.96 -13.84
CA ARG A 231 -20.55 7.75 -14.61
C ARG A 231 -20.93 7.13 -15.94
N HIS A 232 -19.98 6.42 -16.57
CA HIS A 232 -20.11 5.83 -17.89
C HIS A 232 -19.80 4.33 -17.81
N PRO A 233 -20.37 3.46 -18.66
CA PRO A 233 -20.07 2.03 -18.69
C PRO A 233 -18.70 1.74 -19.32
N TYR A 234 -17.65 2.41 -18.85
CA TYR A 234 -16.30 2.36 -19.40
C TYR A 234 -15.29 1.86 -18.36
N LEU A 235 -14.39 0.98 -18.81
CA LEU A 235 -13.18 0.60 -18.08
C LEU A 235 -11.96 1.18 -18.78
N PHE A 236 -11.07 1.80 -18.01
CA PHE A 236 -9.82 2.38 -18.50
C PHE A 236 -8.65 1.55 -18.03
N SER A 237 -7.73 1.28 -18.95
CA SER A 237 -6.50 0.53 -18.67
C SER A 237 -5.29 1.23 -19.23
N CYS A 238 -4.18 1.19 -18.50
CA CYS A 238 -2.90 1.69 -18.97
C CYS A 238 -1.81 0.63 -18.81
N GLY A 239 -0.82 0.64 -19.70
CA GLY A 239 0.22 -0.39 -19.75
C GLY A 239 1.62 0.12 -20.07
N GLU A 240 2.59 -0.78 -19.92
CA GLU A 240 3.98 -0.53 -20.31
C GLU A 240 4.18 -0.43 -21.83
N ASP A 241 3.14 -0.73 -22.63
CA ASP A 241 3.06 -0.55 -24.07
C ASP A 241 2.79 0.90 -24.51
N LYS A 242 2.88 1.86 -23.57
CA LYS A 242 2.62 3.30 -23.73
C LYS A 242 1.18 3.65 -24.09
N MET A 243 0.28 2.66 -24.11
CA MET A 243 -1.12 2.85 -24.48
C MET A 243 -1.99 3.03 -23.24
N VAL A 244 -2.97 3.91 -23.39
CA VAL A 244 -4.13 4.00 -22.50
C VAL A 244 -5.36 3.68 -23.34
N LYS A 245 -6.16 2.71 -22.91
CA LYS A 245 -7.31 2.19 -23.64
C LYS A 245 -8.60 2.43 -22.87
N CYS A 246 -9.64 2.86 -23.57
CA CYS A 246 -11.01 2.88 -23.10
C CYS A 246 -11.71 1.64 -23.65
N TRP A 247 -12.19 0.80 -22.76
CA TRP A 247 -13.01 -0.36 -23.04
C TRP A 247 -14.46 0.01 -22.76
N ASP A 248 -15.31 -0.27 -23.73
CA ASP A 248 -16.75 -0.28 -23.52
C ASP A 248 -17.14 -1.62 -22.87
N LEU A 249 -17.85 -1.55 -21.73
CA LEU A 249 -18.30 -2.72 -20.98
C LEU A 249 -19.59 -3.32 -21.55
N GLU A 250 -20.34 -2.57 -22.37
CA GLU A 250 -21.52 -3.09 -23.05
C GLU A 250 -21.11 -3.98 -24.24
N THR A 251 -20.22 -3.49 -25.11
CA THR A 251 -19.71 -4.27 -26.27
C THR A 251 -18.46 -5.11 -25.98
N ASN A 252 -17.84 -4.94 -24.81
CA ASN A 252 -16.61 -5.61 -24.38
C ASN A 252 -15.41 -5.42 -25.32
N LYS A 253 -15.34 -4.25 -25.98
CA LYS A 253 -14.32 -3.91 -27.00
C LYS A 253 -13.59 -2.62 -26.65
N VAL A 254 -12.38 -2.47 -27.17
CA VAL A 254 -11.66 -1.19 -27.12
C VAL A 254 -12.32 -0.21 -28.08
N ILE A 255 -12.76 0.94 -27.57
CA ILE A 255 -13.42 1.98 -28.35
C ILE A 255 -12.56 3.24 -28.53
N ARG A 256 -11.61 3.50 -27.62
CA ARG A 256 -10.70 4.66 -27.70
C ARG A 256 -9.29 4.30 -27.27
N HIS A 257 -8.33 4.91 -27.95
CA HIS A 257 -6.91 4.93 -27.59
C HIS A 257 -6.52 6.37 -27.30
N TYR A 258 -5.86 6.62 -26.17
CA TYR A 258 -5.21 7.90 -25.87
C TYR A 258 -3.71 7.74 -26.16
N HIS A 259 -3.20 8.54 -27.10
CA HIS A 259 -1.84 8.45 -27.60
C HIS A 259 -1.06 9.74 -27.31
N GLY A 260 0.20 9.62 -26.90
CA GLY A 260 1.08 10.76 -26.62
C GLY A 260 2.00 10.58 -25.40
N HIS A 261 1.91 9.46 -24.68
CA HIS A 261 2.94 9.06 -23.71
C HIS A 261 4.21 8.58 -24.43
N LEU A 262 5.37 9.07 -23.98
CA LEU A 262 6.67 8.72 -24.58
C LEU A 262 7.23 7.39 -24.06
N SER A 263 6.78 6.97 -22.87
CA SER A 263 7.20 5.74 -22.19
C SER A 263 6.00 5.00 -21.59
N GLY A 264 6.25 3.86 -20.95
CA GLY A 264 5.19 3.04 -20.34
C GLY A 264 4.39 3.83 -19.29
N VAL A 265 3.08 3.64 -19.29
CA VAL A 265 2.16 4.29 -18.34
C VAL A 265 2.01 3.40 -17.11
N TYR A 266 2.08 4.00 -15.92
CA TYR A 266 2.25 3.30 -14.65
C TYR A 266 1.00 3.37 -13.77
N THR A 267 0.24 4.46 -13.88
CA THR A 267 -0.96 4.76 -13.09
C THR A 267 -1.98 5.51 -13.94
N LEU A 268 -3.26 5.40 -13.58
CA LEU A 268 -4.35 6.18 -14.14
C LEU A 268 -5.39 6.45 -13.05
N SER A 269 -6.01 7.62 -13.11
CA SER A 269 -7.12 8.02 -12.25
C SER A 269 -8.14 8.78 -13.09
N LEU A 270 -9.42 8.45 -12.94
CA LEU A 270 -10.50 9.27 -13.47
C LEU A 270 -10.80 10.41 -12.51
N HIS A 271 -11.18 11.56 -13.05
CA HIS A 271 -11.78 12.61 -12.25
C HIS A 271 -13.23 12.23 -11.90
N PRO A 272 -13.68 12.40 -10.65
CA PRO A 272 -15.04 12.03 -10.23
C PRO A 272 -16.17 12.84 -10.91
N THR A 273 -16.07 14.18 -10.96
CA THR A 273 -17.12 15.06 -11.53
C THR A 273 -16.90 15.52 -12.98
N LEU A 274 -15.66 15.70 -13.41
CA LEU A 274 -15.29 16.08 -14.79
C LEU A 274 -15.05 14.82 -15.64
N ASP A 275 -15.39 14.85 -16.92
CA ASP A 275 -15.08 13.76 -17.85
C ASP A 275 -13.62 13.85 -18.33
N VAL A 276 -12.71 13.70 -17.37
CA VAL A 276 -11.27 13.87 -17.52
C VAL A 276 -10.54 12.65 -16.96
N LEU A 277 -9.56 12.17 -17.71
CA LEU A 277 -8.70 11.06 -17.34
C LEU A 277 -7.28 11.58 -17.10
N VAL A 278 -6.68 11.27 -15.95
CA VAL A 278 -5.29 11.64 -15.64
C VAL A 278 -4.42 10.39 -15.60
N THR A 279 -3.27 10.43 -16.28
CA THR A 279 -2.37 9.27 -16.41
C THR A 279 -0.92 9.64 -16.12
N GLY A 280 -0.25 8.84 -15.30
CA GLY A 280 1.15 9.04 -14.92
C GLY A 280 2.06 7.95 -15.51
N GLY A 281 3.23 8.33 -16.02
CA GLY A 281 4.13 7.42 -16.71
C GLY A 281 5.60 7.48 -16.30
N ARG A 282 6.38 6.56 -16.89
CA ARG A 282 7.84 6.51 -16.80
C ARG A 282 8.54 7.71 -17.45
N ASP A 283 7.82 8.48 -18.28
CA ASP A 283 8.26 9.73 -18.87
C ASP A 283 8.31 10.92 -17.90
N GLY A 284 7.95 10.73 -16.61
CA GLY A 284 8.08 11.76 -15.57
C GLY A 284 7.03 12.87 -15.66
N VAL A 285 5.93 12.60 -16.38
CA VAL A 285 4.86 13.55 -16.67
C VAL A 285 3.53 12.90 -16.33
N ALA A 286 2.62 13.65 -15.71
CA ALA A 286 1.20 13.30 -15.70
C ALA A 286 0.50 14.02 -16.86
N ARG A 287 -0.33 13.30 -17.63
CA ARG A 287 -1.13 13.88 -18.71
C ARG A 287 -2.60 13.87 -18.35
N VAL A 288 -3.30 14.91 -18.79
CA VAL A 288 -4.72 15.14 -18.55
C VAL A 288 -5.43 15.04 -19.89
N TRP A 289 -6.34 14.08 -20.04
CA TRP A 289 -7.04 13.78 -21.29
C TRP A 289 -8.52 14.12 -21.19
N ASP A 290 -9.07 14.73 -22.24
CA ASP A 290 -10.52 14.77 -22.44
C ASP A 290 -11.00 13.36 -22.85
N LEU A 291 -11.92 12.79 -22.06
CA LEU A 291 -12.46 11.45 -22.27
C LEU A 291 -13.08 11.28 -23.67
N ARG A 292 -13.74 12.33 -24.16
CA ARG A 292 -14.56 12.32 -25.38
C ARG A 292 -13.73 12.58 -26.63
N THR A 293 -12.96 13.68 -26.67
CA THR A 293 -12.16 14.03 -27.88
C THR A 293 -10.88 13.20 -28.00
N ARG A 294 -10.38 12.63 -26.88
CA ARG A 294 -9.07 11.96 -26.75
C ARG A 294 -7.88 12.89 -26.88
N SER A 295 -8.10 14.21 -26.86
CA SER A 295 -7.03 15.20 -26.85
C SER A 295 -6.34 15.24 -25.48
N ASN A 296 -5.07 15.64 -25.48
CA ASN A 296 -4.34 15.96 -24.26
C ASN A 296 -4.57 17.44 -23.93
N ILE A 297 -5.20 17.72 -22.80
CA ILE A 297 -5.51 19.07 -22.30
C ILE A 297 -4.25 19.67 -21.65
N HIS A 298 -3.64 18.94 -20.71
CA HIS A 298 -2.50 19.43 -19.94
C HIS A 298 -1.37 18.40 -19.82
N VAL A 299 -0.15 18.89 -19.98
CA VAL A 299 1.11 18.17 -19.75
C VAL A 299 1.66 18.65 -18.39
N LEU A 300 1.30 17.95 -17.32
CA LEU A 300 1.74 18.25 -15.95
C LEU A 300 3.21 17.83 -15.79
N SER A 301 4.10 18.73 -16.20
CA SER A 301 5.55 18.51 -16.28
C SER A 301 6.29 18.99 -15.04
N GLY A 302 7.38 18.30 -14.70
CA GLY A 302 8.38 18.78 -13.75
C GLY A 302 8.80 17.78 -12.68
N HIS A 303 8.13 16.63 -12.56
CA HIS A 303 8.71 15.47 -11.86
C HIS A 303 10.01 15.05 -12.57
N LYS A 304 11.04 14.73 -11.80
CA LYS A 304 12.37 14.32 -12.31
C LYS A 304 12.50 12.81 -12.45
N GLY A 305 11.56 12.06 -11.89
CA GLY A 305 11.50 10.60 -11.91
C GLY A 305 10.13 10.10 -12.35
N THR A 306 9.99 8.79 -12.51
CA THR A 306 8.76 8.14 -12.98
C THR A 306 7.59 8.44 -12.05
N VAL A 307 6.48 8.93 -12.60
CA VAL A 307 5.23 9.08 -11.85
C VAL A 307 4.72 7.68 -11.50
N SER A 308 4.62 7.40 -10.20
CA SER A 308 4.34 6.07 -9.67
C SER A 308 2.86 5.86 -9.40
N ASP A 309 2.19 6.87 -8.84
CA ASP A 309 0.76 6.89 -8.61
C ASP A 309 0.18 8.30 -8.79
N VAL A 310 -1.10 8.37 -9.16
CA VAL A 310 -1.89 9.59 -9.34
C VAL A 310 -3.27 9.33 -8.76
N LYS A 311 -3.83 10.32 -8.08
CA LYS A 311 -5.23 10.34 -7.62
C LYS A 311 -5.88 11.66 -7.99
N CYS A 312 -7.17 11.60 -8.31
CA CYS A 312 -8.00 12.78 -8.57
C CYS A 312 -9.03 12.98 -7.47
N GLN A 313 -9.41 14.23 -7.22
CA GLN A 313 -10.43 14.64 -6.24
C GLN A 313 -11.30 15.74 -6.84
N GLU A 314 -12.51 15.95 -6.29
CA GLU A 314 -13.43 17.01 -6.73
C GLU A 314 -12.97 18.42 -6.33
N ALA A 315 -12.43 18.54 -5.12
CA ALA A 315 -11.95 19.78 -4.53
C ALA A 315 -10.42 19.92 -4.67
N ASP A 316 -9.92 21.15 -4.59
CA ASP A 316 -8.50 21.46 -4.77
C ASP A 316 -7.64 20.95 -3.61
N PRO A 317 -6.56 20.19 -3.86
CA PRO A 317 -5.96 19.85 -5.16
C PRO A 317 -6.70 18.75 -5.93
N GLN A 318 -7.23 19.08 -7.10
CA GLN A 318 -7.94 18.13 -7.97
C GLN A 318 -7.07 16.99 -8.49
N VAL A 319 -5.75 17.19 -8.59
CA VAL A 319 -4.79 16.14 -8.99
C VAL A 319 -3.61 16.09 -8.03
N ILE A 320 -3.37 14.91 -7.50
CA ILE A 320 -2.23 14.58 -6.63
C ILE A 320 -1.37 13.54 -7.33
N SER A 321 -0.09 13.82 -7.58
CA SER A 321 0.85 12.86 -8.19
C SER A 321 2.03 12.55 -7.28
N ALA A 322 2.41 11.28 -7.23
CA ALA A 322 3.60 10.78 -6.56
C ALA A 322 4.63 10.31 -7.58
N SER A 323 5.92 10.46 -7.25
CA SER A 323 7.01 10.01 -8.12
C SER A 323 8.13 9.33 -7.36
N LEU A 324 8.90 8.52 -8.10
CA LEU A 324 10.15 7.95 -7.61
C LEU A 324 11.26 9.00 -7.35
N ASP A 325 11.06 10.26 -7.75
CA ASP A 325 11.92 11.41 -7.35
C ASP A 325 11.76 11.86 -5.89
N SER A 326 11.04 11.07 -5.08
CA SER A 326 10.69 11.30 -3.67
C SER A 326 9.86 12.56 -3.39
N THR A 327 9.25 13.16 -4.42
CA THR A 327 8.29 14.26 -4.26
C THR A 327 6.85 13.79 -4.48
N VAL A 328 5.92 14.45 -3.78
CA VAL A 328 4.50 14.46 -4.12
C VAL A 328 4.16 15.87 -4.59
N ARG A 329 3.37 15.99 -5.66
CA ARG A 329 2.95 17.28 -6.23
C ARG A 329 1.44 17.41 -6.20
N LEU A 330 1.01 18.58 -5.76
CA LEU A 330 -0.37 19.03 -5.78
C LEU A 330 -0.53 19.96 -6.98
N TRP A 331 -1.48 19.68 -7.87
CA TRP A 331 -1.66 20.41 -9.12
C TRP A 331 -3.00 21.13 -9.15
N ASP A 332 -2.96 22.35 -9.67
CA ASP A 332 -4.13 23.05 -10.18
C ASP A 332 -4.40 22.52 -11.59
N LEU A 333 -5.59 21.94 -11.79
CA LEU A 333 -6.02 21.37 -13.07
C LEU A 333 -6.34 22.45 -14.11
N ALA A 334 -6.82 23.63 -13.69
CA ALA A 334 -7.23 24.71 -14.57
C ALA A 334 -6.03 25.49 -15.12
N ALA A 335 -5.02 25.76 -14.27
CA ALA A 335 -3.77 26.36 -14.73
C ALA A 335 -2.76 25.34 -15.31
N GLY A 336 -2.92 24.05 -15.02
CA GLY A 336 -1.97 23.00 -15.37
C GLY A 336 -0.62 23.12 -14.65
N LYS A 337 -0.58 23.77 -13.47
CA LYS A 337 0.64 24.12 -12.73
C LYS A 337 0.69 23.43 -11.36
N THR A 338 1.89 23.24 -10.84
CA THR A 338 2.08 22.78 -9.45
C THR A 338 1.71 23.90 -8.47
N MET A 339 0.78 23.63 -7.56
CA MET A 339 0.50 24.50 -6.42
C MET A 339 1.52 24.29 -5.29
N CYS A 340 1.82 23.03 -4.97
CA CYS A 340 2.70 22.66 -3.86
C CYS A 340 3.55 21.44 -4.21
N VAL A 341 4.78 21.38 -3.69
CA VAL A 341 5.74 20.28 -3.88
C VAL A 341 6.20 19.79 -2.50
N LEU A 342 5.74 18.60 -2.12
CA LEU A 342 6.04 17.99 -0.82
C LEU A 342 7.29 17.13 -0.94
N THR A 343 8.36 17.53 -0.26
CA THR A 343 9.71 16.95 -0.36
C THR A 343 10.14 16.13 0.86
N HIS A 344 9.26 15.93 1.85
CA HIS A 344 9.63 15.32 3.13
C HIS A 344 9.89 13.79 3.08
N HIS A 345 9.75 13.14 1.92
CA HIS A 345 10.07 11.71 1.77
C HIS A 345 11.55 11.55 1.38
N LYS A 346 12.26 10.66 2.06
CA LYS A 346 13.70 10.40 1.79
C LYS A 346 13.94 9.46 0.60
N LYS A 347 12.90 8.74 0.15
CA LYS A 347 12.98 7.74 -0.92
C LYS A 347 11.73 7.85 -1.80
N GLY A 348 11.80 7.33 -3.03
CA GLY A 348 10.74 7.42 -4.02
C GLY A 348 9.37 7.00 -3.48
N VAL A 349 8.37 7.87 -3.66
CA VAL A 349 6.99 7.61 -3.28
C VAL A 349 6.36 6.69 -4.32
N ARG A 350 5.57 5.70 -3.88
CA ARG A 350 5.07 4.61 -4.74
C ARG A 350 3.56 4.47 -4.78
N ALA A 351 2.87 4.98 -3.76
CA ALA A 351 1.42 4.84 -3.62
C ALA A 351 0.83 6.09 -2.97
N LEU A 352 -0.37 6.45 -3.41
CA LEU A 352 -1.21 7.49 -2.83
C LEU A 352 -2.57 6.90 -2.48
N ALA A 353 -3.14 7.32 -1.36
CA ALA A 353 -4.54 7.06 -1.04
C ALA A 353 -5.19 8.35 -0.53
N ILE A 354 -6.33 8.72 -1.11
CA ILE A 354 -7.17 9.82 -0.62
C ILE A 354 -8.15 9.23 0.38
N HIS A 355 -8.44 9.96 1.45
CA HIS A 355 -9.46 9.58 2.42
C HIS A 355 -10.85 9.95 1.89
N PRO A 356 -11.88 9.07 1.95
CA PRO A 356 -13.19 9.33 1.35
C PRO A 356 -14.02 10.41 2.09
N LYS A 357 -13.88 10.51 3.42
CA LYS A 357 -14.64 11.45 4.28
C LYS A 357 -13.82 12.66 4.76
N GLU A 358 -12.63 12.41 5.33
CA GLU A 358 -11.69 13.46 5.74
C GLU A 358 -11.00 14.10 4.52
N PHE A 359 -10.73 15.40 4.59
CA PHE A 359 -10.00 16.12 3.56
C PHE A 359 -8.47 15.92 3.69
N THR A 360 -8.04 14.66 3.68
CA THR A 360 -6.66 14.22 3.89
C THR A 360 -6.25 13.17 2.87
N PHE A 361 -4.94 13.02 2.66
CA PHE A 361 -4.39 11.91 1.88
C PHE A 361 -3.15 11.31 2.55
N ALA A 362 -2.90 10.04 2.27
CA ALA A 362 -1.71 9.31 2.69
C ALA A 362 -0.78 9.09 1.49
N SER A 363 0.53 9.25 1.70
CA SER A 363 1.55 8.91 0.70
C SER A 363 2.61 7.95 1.25
N GLY A 364 2.84 6.87 0.49
CA GLY A 364 3.67 5.74 0.88
C GLY A 364 5.03 5.75 0.19
N SER A 365 6.09 5.84 0.98
CA SER A 365 7.48 5.61 0.56
C SER A 365 8.01 4.33 1.21
N THR A 366 9.26 3.96 0.90
CA THR A 366 9.88 2.77 1.50
C THR A 366 10.23 3.04 2.97
N GLY A 367 9.55 2.39 3.91
CA GLY A 367 9.80 2.53 5.34
C GLY A 367 9.08 3.69 6.04
N SER A 368 8.27 4.49 5.34
CA SER A 368 7.48 5.58 5.94
C SER A 368 6.20 5.86 5.15
N ILE A 369 5.07 5.97 5.85
CA ILE A 369 3.81 6.49 5.29
C ILE A 369 3.52 7.81 5.99
N LYS A 370 3.12 8.83 5.23
CA LYS A 370 2.83 10.17 5.77
C LYS A 370 1.42 10.59 5.42
N GLN A 371 0.69 11.16 6.38
CA GLN A 371 -0.62 11.78 6.18
C GLN A 371 -0.49 13.29 6.04
N TRP A 372 -1.31 13.86 5.17
CA TRP A 372 -1.28 15.25 4.74
C TRP A 372 -2.69 15.82 4.71
N LYS A 373 -2.82 17.08 5.10
CA LYS A 373 -4.07 17.85 5.03
C LYS A 373 -4.15 18.62 3.72
N CYS A 374 -5.26 18.48 3.00
CA CYS A 374 -5.59 19.35 1.87
C CYS A 374 -6.17 20.70 2.39
N PRO A 375 -6.03 21.83 1.66
CA PRO A 375 -5.48 21.95 0.31
C PRO A 375 -3.96 22.18 0.26
N GLU A 376 -3.37 22.75 1.32
CA GLU A 376 -1.97 23.22 1.34
C GLU A 376 -0.93 22.09 1.29
N GLY A 377 -1.33 20.86 1.64
CA GLY A 377 -0.41 19.74 1.84
C GLY A 377 0.32 19.79 3.17
N ALA A 378 -0.30 20.34 4.21
CA ALA A 378 0.31 20.42 5.54
C ALA A 378 0.52 19.01 6.13
N PHE A 379 1.72 18.75 6.64
CA PHE A 379 2.08 17.47 7.25
C PHE A 379 1.31 17.26 8.57
N MET A 380 0.62 16.12 8.70
CA MET A 380 -0.16 15.77 9.90
C MET A 380 0.54 14.73 10.77
N GLN A 381 0.78 13.54 10.21
CA GLN A 381 1.23 12.37 10.96
C GLN A 381 2.17 11.49 10.13
N ASN A 382 3.10 10.82 10.82
CA ASN A 382 3.92 9.74 10.28
C ASN A 382 3.37 8.41 10.82
N PHE A 383 3.12 7.43 9.96
CA PHE A 383 2.88 6.05 10.39
C PHE A 383 4.20 5.28 10.29
N ASP A 384 4.83 5.09 11.46
CA ASP A 384 6.06 4.34 11.62
C ASP A 384 5.82 2.83 11.83
N GLY A 385 6.89 2.05 11.73
CA GLY A 385 6.88 0.59 11.95
C GLY A 385 6.85 -0.26 10.67
N HIS A 386 6.36 0.26 9.53
CA HIS A 386 6.29 -0.53 8.29
C HIS A 386 7.56 -0.43 7.43
N ASN A 387 8.64 -1.10 7.85
CA ASN A 387 9.92 -1.13 7.13
C ASN A 387 9.91 -2.07 5.89
N ALA A 388 9.14 -1.69 4.87
CA ALA A 388 9.00 -2.41 3.60
C ALA A 388 8.99 -1.45 2.39
N ILE A 389 9.15 -1.99 1.18
CA ILE A 389 8.91 -1.25 -0.07
C ILE A 389 7.41 -1.26 -0.32
N ILE A 390 6.73 -0.19 0.11
CA ILE A 390 5.28 -0.02 -0.09
C ILE A 390 5.00 0.16 -1.59
N ASN A 391 4.04 -0.60 -2.11
CA ASN A 391 3.62 -0.54 -3.52
C ASN A 391 2.13 -0.14 -3.67
N THR A 392 1.34 -0.28 -2.60
CA THR A 392 -0.08 0.10 -2.59
C THR A 392 -0.47 0.63 -1.21
N LEU A 393 -1.37 1.62 -1.23
CA LEU A 393 -2.12 2.13 -0.09
C LEU A 393 -3.59 2.17 -0.48
N SER A 394 -4.47 1.86 0.46
CA SER A 394 -5.92 2.04 0.30
C SER A 394 -6.53 2.39 1.65
N VAL A 395 -7.46 3.34 1.66
CA VAL A 395 -8.19 3.80 2.86
C VAL A 395 -9.63 3.34 2.76
N ASN A 396 -10.17 2.77 3.84
CA ASN A 396 -11.58 2.45 3.98
C ASN A 396 -12.35 3.65 4.56
N GLU A 397 -13.67 3.66 4.38
CA GLU A 397 -14.59 4.64 4.97
C GLU A 397 -14.64 4.64 6.50
N ASP A 398 -14.17 3.56 7.13
CA ASP A 398 -14.06 3.38 8.59
C ASP A 398 -12.65 3.76 9.10
N ASN A 399 -11.95 4.67 8.41
CA ASN A 399 -10.61 5.17 8.72
C ASN A 399 -9.48 4.11 8.74
N VAL A 400 -9.75 2.87 8.31
CA VAL A 400 -8.75 1.79 8.21
C VAL A 400 -7.84 2.00 6.99
N LEU A 401 -6.55 2.28 7.22
CA LEU A 401 -5.51 2.34 6.20
C LEU A 401 -4.83 0.96 6.01
N PHE A 402 -4.95 0.40 4.81
CA PHE A 402 -4.17 -0.77 4.39
C PHE A 402 -2.90 -0.36 3.65
N SER A 403 -1.77 -1.03 3.91
CA SER A 403 -0.53 -0.84 3.16
C SER A 403 0.10 -2.16 2.71
N GLY A 404 0.21 -2.33 1.39
CA GLY A 404 0.81 -3.51 0.77
C GLY A 404 2.27 -3.23 0.40
N GLY A 405 3.21 -3.93 1.04
CA GLY A 405 4.65 -3.74 0.83
C GLY A 405 5.42 -5.03 0.57
N LYS A 406 6.41 -4.96 -0.32
CA LYS A 406 7.40 -6.04 -0.51
C LYS A 406 8.49 -5.91 0.56
N ARG A 407 8.63 -6.94 1.40
CA ARG A 407 9.77 -7.07 2.33
C ARG A 407 10.95 -7.72 1.60
N ASN A 408 12.17 -7.26 1.87
CA ASN A 408 13.40 -7.82 1.29
C ASN A 408 13.96 -9.02 2.09
N LYS A 409 13.40 -9.30 3.27
CA LYS A 409 13.68 -10.50 4.08
C LYS A 409 12.35 -11.15 4.47
N PRO A 410 12.28 -12.49 4.56
CA PRO A 410 11.15 -13.16 5.21
C PRO A 410 11.02 -12.71 6.67
N PRO A 411 9.83 -12.83 7.30
CA PRO A 411 9.73 -12.62 8.74
C PRO A 411 10.65 -13.60 9.49
N PRO A 412 11.24 -13.22 10.62
CA PRO A 412 11.82 -14.20 11.53
C PRO A 412 10.73 -15.20 11.92
N SER A 413 11.07 -16.49 11.95
CA SER A 413 10.15 -17.54 12.38
C SER A 413 9.74 -17.31 13.84
N PRO A 414 8.47 -17.53 14.22
CA PRO A 414 7.98 -17.27 15.58
C PRO A 414 8.55 -18.21 16.67
N LEU A 415 9.56 -19.01 16.35
CA LEU A 415 10.17 -20.02 17.23
C LEU A 415 11.55 -19.62 17.78
N SER A 416 12.11 -18.46 17.42
CA SER A 416 13.44 -18.04 17.89
C SER A 416 13.46 -17.33 19.25
N HIS A 417 12.35 -17.35 20.00
CA HIS A 417 12.25 -16.76 21.34
C HIS A 417 11.54 -17.73 22.32
N ILE A 418 12.15 -18.90 22.50
CA ILE A 418 12.02 -19.65 23.75
C ILE A 418 13.31 -19.37 24.54
N PRO A 419 13.26 -18.62 25.66
CA PRO A 419 14.44 -18.45 26.51
C PRO A 419 14.69 -19.76 27.28
N THR A 420 15.60 -20.58 26.79
CA THR A 420 16.16 -21.71 27.55
C THR A 420 17.23 -21.19 28.50
N SER A 421 16.83 -20.82 29.70
CA SER A 421 17.71 -20.63 30.86
C SER A 421 16.97 -21.05 32.13
N ALA A 422 16.84 -22.37 32.30
CA ALA A 422 16.57 -22.98 33.59
C ALA A 422 17.88 -23.61 34.06
N ASP A 423 18.79 -22.75 34.53
CA ASP A 423 19.98 -23.22 35.22
C ASP A 423 19.56 -23.66 36.63
N VAL A 424 19.68 -24.95 36.87
CA VAL A 424 19.61 -25.56 38.19
C VAL A 424 21.05 -25.82 38.61
N ASP A 425 21.51 -25.10 39.64
CA ASP A 425 22.34 -25.59 40.76
C ASP A 425 22.51 -24.45 41.80
#